data_AF-A0A7C0Y5Q9-F1
#
_entry.id   AF-A0A7C0Y5Q9-F1
#
_cell.length_a   1.000
_cell.length_b   1.000
_cell.length_c   1.000
_cell.angle_alpha   90.00
_cell.angle_beta   90.00
_cell.angle_gamma   90.00
#
_symmetry.space_group_name_H-M   'P 1'
#
loop_
_entity.id
_entity.type
_entity.pdbx_description
1 polymer ?
#
loop_
_entity_poly.entity_id
_entity_poly.type
_entity_poly.pdbx_seq_one_letter_code
_entity_poly.pdbx_strand_id
1 'polypeptide(L)'
;MTKHLPLYFESCSKKPFFLLSRVHFEILIPRKVFSFINKHKEFFIHTQKKEFCHAFWVDLKQERILGILKINKKYCVLECFTKKQAKKGKKWLETELKEAIRFKAYSYRRLSNPWREERTSLKEYLIHYYEKEWIHTPLSYLNNQTPFQSLKTDRSSLINLIEEMEKTLFLPYDFNRLRQRLNLNSVCYLDKEIEKQKLNLQEEILECLNTAFRLLRVIEETETFSSNIIEPLISLTHLVDRLSEFAIFLDKKLCYKDLKKITSQLYEVFDKVEIQLKELLEAIPQKEKIIELYTDENWHHLEIINEEPFLSLPRSLAKEVMANWRGKAEEIILTSEMDLFSVLEKQPLEWIEAIAAFLNLLEGNKSKRAYVDTITSFLKKPSNLIQVVANLPEEAHGVLRVVLEAGGSFPYACLIRYFGNDLYDGFYWRIKPPRSAIGIIRARG
;
A
#
# COMPACT_ATOMS: atom_id res chain seq x y z
N MET A 1 -52.52 -11.27 -32.93
CA MET A 1 -52.99 -11.22 -31.53
C MET A 1 -51.85 -11.59 -30.60
N THR A 2 -51.75 -10.76 -29.57
CA THR A 2 -50.80 -10.66 -28.47
C THR A 2 -50.65 -11.92 -27.60
N LYS A 3 -49.50 -11.97 -26.90
CA LYS A 3 -49.17 -12.67 -25.61
C LYS A 3 -48.56 -14.09 -25.77
N HIS A 4 -47.45 -14.47 -25.11
CA HIS A 4 -46.97 -14.17 -23.75
C HIS A 4 -45.42 -14.21 -23.61
N LEU A 5 -44.88 -13.42 -22.67
CA LEU A 5 -43.68 -13.67 -21.82
C LEU A 5 -44.17 -14.25 -20.46
N PRO A 6 -43.38 -14.85 -19.51
CA PRO A 6 -41.90 -14.89 -19.33
C PRO A 6 -41.27 -16.20 -18.67
N LEU A 7 -39.95 -16.14 -18.39
CA LEU A 7 -39.10 -16.76 -17.32
C LEU A 7 -38.00 -17.82 -17.68
N TYR A 8 -36.74 -17.40 -17.42
CA TYR A 8 -35.45 -18.05 -17.00
C TYR A 8 -35.35 -19.60 -16.79
N PHE A 9 -34.23 -20.35 -16.92
CA PHE A 9 -32.75 -20.13 -16.90
C PHE A 9 -32.02 -21.38 -17.53
N GLU A 10 -30.75 -21.22 -17.97
CA GLU A 10 -29.68 -22.25 -18.24
C GLU A 10 -29.83 -23.19 -19.48
N SER A 11 -28.83 -23.53 -20.32
CA SER A 11 -27.37 -23.71 -20.12
C SER A 11 -26.56 -23.73 -21.45
N CYS A 12 -25.25 -23.46 -21.31
CA CYS A 12 -24.09 -23.88 -22.12
C CYS A 12 -23.70 -23.23 -23.47
N SER A 13 -22.60 -22.46 -23.36
CA SER A 13 -21.33 -22.62 -24.12
C SER A 13 -21.09 -21.80 -25.40
N LYS A 14 -20.58 -20.56 -25.26
CA LYS A 14 -19.61 -19.97 -26.21
C LYS A 14 -18.57 -19.13 -25.45
N LYS A 15 -17.51 -19.78 -24.94
CA LYS A 15 -16.38 -19.13 -24.26
C LYS A 15 -15.55 -18.27 -25.23
N PRO A 16 -15.05 -17.09 -24.83
CA PRO A 16 -14.22 -16.24 -25.68
C PRO A 16 -12.75 -16.67 -25.68
N PHE A 17 -12.33 -17.37 -26.74
CA PHE A 17 -10.96 -17.80 -26.97
C PHE A 17 -9.93 -16.65 -27.01
N PHE A 18 -8.78 -16.81 -26.34
CA PHE A 18 -7.58 -16.01 -26.63
C PHE A 18 -7.04 -16.33 -28.02
N LEU A 19 -6.92 -15.28 -28.82
CA LEU A 19 -6.22 -15.32 -30.08
C LEU A 19 -5.29 -14.12 -30.08
N LEU A 20 -3.98 -14.37 -30.00
CA LEU A 20 -3.00 -13.37 -30.41
C LEU A 20 -3.33 -13.06 -31.87
N SER A 21 -4.05 -11.95 -32.04
CA SER A 21 -4.66 -11.59 -33.30
C SER A 21 -3.65 -10.70 -33.98
N ARG A 22 -2.92 -11.28 -34.91
CA ARG A 22 -1.96 -10.55 -35.71
C ARG A 22 -2.63 -10.08 -36.98
N VAL A 23 -2.39 -8.83 -37.33
CA VAL A 23 -2.74 -8.25 -38.61
C VAL A 23 -1.44 -8.05 -39.36
N HIS A 24 -1.30 -8.75 -40.49
CA HIS A 24 -0.11 -8.71 -41.32
C HIS A 24 -0.33 -7.74 -42.47
N PHE A 25 0.63 -6.84 -42.65
CA PHE A 25 0.70 -5.90 -43.74
C PHE A 25 2.04 -6.07 -44.47
N GLU A 26 2.01 -5.96 -45.79
CA GLU A 26 3.16 -5.68 -46.62
C GLU A 26 3.39 -4.17 -46.65
N ILE A 27 4.64 -3.75 -46.52
CA ILE A 27 5.04 -2.34 -46.60
C ILE A 27 5.45 -2.04 -48.04
N LEU A 28 4.75 -1.07 -48.65
CA LEU A 28 5.04 -0.56 -49.99
C LEU A 28 5.98 0.65 -49.93
N ILE A 29 5.80 1.51 -48.92
CA ILE A 29 6.57 2.75 -48.77
C ILE A 29 7.05 2.88 -47.31
N PRO A 30 8.22 2.31 -46.95
CA PRO A 30 8.70 2.30 -45.57
C PRO A 30 8.76 3.68 -44.91
N ARG A 31 9.27 4.69 -45.64
CA ARG A 31 9.41 6.06 -45.12
C ARG A 31 8.09 6.65 -44.60
N LYS A 32 6.97 6.36 -45.27
CA LYS A 32 5.64 6.82 -44.82
C LYS A 32 5.19 6.13 -43.53
N VAL A 33 5.46 4.83 -43.38
CA VAL A 33 5.12 4.08 -42.16
C VAL A 33 5.91 4.60 -40.96
N PHE A 34 7.22 4.80 -41.10
CA PHE A 34 8.04 5.35 -40.01
C PHE A 34 7.66 6.81 -39.68
N SER A 35 7.40 7.65 -40.69
CA SER A 35 6.94 9.03 -40.48
C SER A 35 5.61 9.09 -39.73
N PHE A 36 4.65 8.22 -40.08
CA PHE A 36 3.38 8.11 -39.39
C PHE A 36 3.56 7.77 -37.90
N ILE A 37 4.36 6.77 -37.57
CA ILE A 37 4.57 6.36 -36.18
C ILE A 37 5.22 7.46 -35.37
N ASN A 38 6.19 8.17 -35.95
CA ASN A 38 6.86 9.29 -35.30
C ASN A 38 5.92 10.49 -35.06
N LYS A 39 4.89 10.67 -35.91
CA LYS A 39 3.95 11.79 -35.83
C LYS A 39 2.78 11.53 -34.86
N HIS A 40 2.41 10.28 -34.67
CA HIS A 40 1.22 9.91 -33.90
C HIS A 40 1.56 9.57 -32.44
N LYS A 41 1.01 10.38 -31.52
CA LYS A 41 1.22 10.24 -30.06
C LYS A 41 0.67 8.93 -29.50
N GLU A 42 -0.23 8.27 -30.22
CA GLU A 42 -0.75 6.95 -29.89
C GLU A 42 0.28 5.82 -30.08
N PHE A 43 1.46 6.11 -30.61
CA PHE A 43 2.55 5.14 -30.71
C PHE A 43 3.76 5.53 -29.84
N PHE A 44 4.03 4.71 -28.83
CA PHE A 44 5.27 4.81 -28.05
C PHE A 44 6.34 3.92 -28.67
N ILE A 45 7.37 4.54 -29.24
CA ILE A 45 8.47 3.83 -29.89
C ILE A 45 9.39 3.23 -28.83
N HIS A 46 9.44 1.90 -28.76
CA HIS A 46 10.33 1.16 -27.87
C HIS A 46 11.72 0.99 -28.46
N THR A 47 11.80 0.72 -29.76
CA THR A 47 13.08 0.53 -30.47
C THR A 47 12.90 0.93 -31.91
N GLN A 48 13.81 1.75 -32.44
CA GLN A 48 13.84 2.09 -33.85
C GLN A 48 15.27 2.00 -34.38
N LYS A 49 15.47 1.12 -35.35
CA LYS A 49 16.66 1.03 -36.20
C LYS A 49 16.25 1.45 -37.61
N LYS A 50 17.22 1.67 -38.51
CA LYS A 50 17.03 2.10 -39.92
C LYS A 50 15.93 1.33 -40.66
N GLU A 51 15.69 0.07 -40.28
CA GLU A 51 14.83 -0.87 -41.00
C GLU A 51 13.87 -1.64 -40.10
N PHE A 52 13.82 -1.30 -38.82
CA PHE A 52 13.06 -2.04 -37.83
C PHE A 52 12.48 -1.08 -36.79
N CYS A 53 11.19 -1.20 -36.48
CA CYS A 53 10.56 -0.43 -35.41
C CYS A 53 9.64 -1.32 -34.60
N HIS A 54 9.76 -1.21 -33.28
CA HIS A 54 8.81 -1.73 -32.31
C HIS A 54 8.14 -0.54 -31.64
N ALA A 55 6.83 -0.42 -31.80
CA ALA A 55 6.04 0.63 -31.18
C ALA A 55 4.82 0.04 -30.45
N PHE A 56 4.51 0.58 -29.28
CA PHE A 56 3.30 0.27 -28.54
C PHE A 56 2.17 1.17 -29.01
N TRP A 57 1.08 0.58 -29.50
CA TRP A 57 -0.15 1.32 -29.78
C TRP A 57 -0.95 1.49 -28.49
N VAL A 58 -1.17 2.72 -28.07
CA VAL A 58 -1.83 3.06 -26.79
C VAL A 58 -3.11 3.86 -26.97
N ASP A 59 -4.03 3.69 -26.02
CA ASP A 59 -5.19 4.54 -25.83
C ASP A 59 -4.84 5.58 -24.75
N LEU A 60 -4.53 6.81 -25.17
CA LEU A 60 -4.12 7.87 -24.25
C LEU A 60 -5.22 8.26 -23.25
N LYS A 61 -6.50 8.09 -23.62
CA LYS A 61 -7.63 8.44 -22.73
C LYS A 61 -7.83 7.40 -21.63
N GLN A 62 -7.53 6.14 -21.93
CA GLN A 62 -7.78 5.01 -21.03
C GLN A 62 -6.48 4.45 -20.43
N GLU A 63 -5.34 5.06 -20.71
CA GLU A 63 -4.00 4.66 -20.27
C GLU A 63 -3.70 3.17 -20.47
N ARG A 64 -4.06 2.61 -21.64
CA ARG A 64 -3.87 1.18 -21.92
C ARG A 64 -3.26 0.89 -23.26
N ILE A 65 -2.52 -0.21 -23.34
CA ILE A 65 -1.95 -0.71 -24.59
C ILE A 65 -3.05 -1.46 -25.38
N LEU A 66 -3.25 -1.04 -26.63
CA LEU A 66 -4.19 -1.62 -27.58
C LEU A 66 -3.54 -2.70 -28.47
N GLY A 67 -2.23 -2.60 -28.69
CA GLY A 67 -1.45 -3.58 -29.44
C GLY A 67 0.01 -3.20 -29.56
N ILE A 68 0.78 -4.05 -30.24
CA ILE A 68 2.19 -3.85 -30.53
C ILE A 68 2.35 -3.85 -32.04
N LEU A 69 2.98 -2.81 -32.56
CA LEU A 69 3.30 -2.67 -33.96
C LEU A 69 4.77 -3.07 -34.16
N LYS A 70 4.99 -4.16 -34.90
CA LYS A 70 6.31 -4.66 -35.27
C LYS A 70 6.55 -4.41 -36.75
N ILE A 71 7.54 -3.60 -37.06
CA ILE A 71 7.86 -3.20 -38.43
C ILE A 71 9.25 -3.66 -38.77
N ASN A 72 9.38 -4.24 -39.96
CA ASN A 72 10.65 -4.52 -40.61
C ASN A 72 10.64 -3.92 -42.04
N LYS A 73 11.69 -4.18 -42.85
CA LYS A 73 11.81 -3.64 -44.22
C LYS A 73 10.58 -3.87 -45.10
N LYS A 74 9.96 -5.05 -45.00
CA LYS A 74 8.93 -5.52 -45.93
C LYS A 74 7.55 -5.70 -45.31
N TYR A 75 7.48 -5.78 -43.99
CA TYR A 75 6.26 -6.16 -43.28
C TYR A 75 6.03 -5.31 -42.05
N CYS A 76 4.75 -5.05 -41.80
CA CYS A 76 4.23 -4.45 -40.59
C CYS A 76 3.26 -5.46 -39.97
N VAL A 77 3.45 -5.80 -38.71
CA VAL A 77 2.60 -6.74 -37.97
C VAL A 77 2.04 -6.02 -36.76
N LEU A 78 0.72 -5.86 -36.74
CA LEU A 78 0.00 -5.37 -35.57
C LEU A 78 -0.46 -6.58 -34.74
N GLU A 79 0.09 -6.74 -33.55
CA GLU A 79 -0.31 -7.77 -32.58
C GLU A 79 -1.29 -7.18 -31.57
N CYS A 80 -2.50 -7.73 -31.49
CA CYS A 80 -3.52 -7.29 -30.54
C CYS A 80 -4.01 -8.44 -29.66
N PHE A 81 -4.43 -8.08 -28.44
CA PHE A 81 -4.98 -9.02 -27.45
C PHE A 81 -6.35 -9.56 -27.84
N THR A 82 -7.14 -8.79 -28.61
CA THR A 82 -8.48 -9.17 -29.01
C THR A 82 -8.68 -9.04 -30.52
N LYS A 83 -9.56 -9.87 -31.08
CA LYS A 83 -10.05 -9.73 -32.46
C LYS A 83 -10.64 -8.34 -32.73
N LYS A 84 -11.32 -7.75 -31.72
CA LYS A 84 -11.93 -6.42 -31.82
C LYS A 84 -10.85 -5.33 -31.98
N GLN A 85 -9.79 -5.37 -31.17
CA GLN A 85 -8.67 -4.45 -31.28
C GLN A 85 -7.90 -4.64 -32.60
N ALA A 86 -7.65 -5.88 -33.01
CA ALA A 86 -7.01 -6.17 -34.30
C ALA A 86 -7.80 -5.57 -35.48
N LYS A 87 -9.13 -5.71 -35.48
CA LYS A 87 -10.00 -5.10 -36.49
C LYS A 87 -9.97 -3.56 -36.43
N LYS A 88 -9.99 -2.98 -35.22
CA LYS A 88 -9.92 -1.52 -35.04
C LYS A 88 -8.58 -0.96 -35.54
N GLY A 89 -7.48 -1.58 -35.14
CA GLY A 89 -6.13 -1.16 -35.54
C GLY A 89 -5.86 -1.40 -37.02
N LYS A 90 -6.40 -2.48 -37.59
CA LYS A 90 -6.38 -2.67 -39.05
C LYS A 90 -7.04 -1.51 -39.77
N LYS A 91 -8.30 -1.22 -39.42
CA LYS A 91 -9.07 -0.15 -40.06
C LYS A 91 -8.32 1.18 -39.97
N TRP A 92 -7.79 1.50 -38.79
CA TRP A 92 -7.05 2.74 -38.58
C TRP A 92 -5.76 2.79 -39.41
N LEU A 93 -4.92 1.75 -39.37
CA LEU A 93 -3.69 1.69 -40.17
C LEU A 93 -3.97 1.74 -41.67
N GLU A 94 -5.00 1.04 -42.17
CA GLU A 94 -5.37 1.12 -43.60
C GLU A 94 -5.90 2.50 -44.01
N THR A 95 -6.59 3.21 -43.11
CA THR A 95 -7.06 4.58 -43.37
C THR A 95 -5.89 5.55 -43.46
N GLU A 96 -4.96 5.51 -42.50
CA GLU A 96 -3.85 6.47 -42.42
C GLU A 96 -2.69 6.14 -43.36
N LEU A 97 -2.47 4.85 -43.66
CA LEU A 97 -1.33 4.35 -44.43
C LEU A 97 -1.74 3.68 -45.76
N LYS A 98 -2.90 4.05 -46.33
CA LYS A 98 -3.49 3.40 -47.53
C LYS A 98 -2.52 3.13 -48.68
N GLU A 99 -1.59 4.06 -48.94
CA GLU A 99 -0.59 3.96 -50.02
C GLU A 99 0.72 3.29 -49.56
N ALA A 100 0.96 3.25 -48.26
CA ALA A 100 2.23 2.83 -47.68
C ALA A 100 2.22 1.36 -47.23
N ILE A 101 1.04 0.79 -46.98
CA ILE A 101 0.88 -0.61 -46.57
C ILE A 101 -0.21 -1.30 -47.38
N ARG A 102 -0.12 -2.62 -47.50
CA ARG A 102 -1.14 -3.49 -48.08
C ARG A 102 -1.46 -4.60 -47.10
N PHE A 103 -2.72 -4.72 -46.69
CA PHE A 103 -3.15 -5.84 -45.85
C PHE A 103 -2.92 -7.18 -46.55
N LYS A 104 -2.38 -8.15 -45.82
CA LYS A 104 -2.12 -9.51 -46.30
C LYS A 104 -3.04 -10.51 -45.65
N ALA A 105 -3.03 -10.58 -44.33
CA ALA A 105 -3.75 -11.63 -43.63
C ALA A 105 -4.01 -11.27 -42.17
N TYR A 106 -5.01 -11.93 -41.59
CA TYR A 106 -5.03 -12.17 -40.16
C TYR A 106 -4.34 -13.50 -39.87
N SER A 107 -3.58 -13.57 -38.78
CA SER A 107 -3.23 -14.86 -38.18
C SER A 107 -3.72 -14.87 -36.75
N TYR A 108 -4.37 -15.96 -36.38
CA TYR A 108 -4.84 -16.19 -35.03
C TYR A 108 -4.02 -17.32 -34.46
N ARG A 109 -3.02 -17.00 -33.62
CA ARG A 109 -2.26 -18.05 -32.95
C ARG A 109 -3.08 -18.52 -31.74
N ARG A 110 -3.51 -19.79 -31.77
CA ARG A 110 -3.94 -20.50 -30.57
C ARG A 110 -2.69 -20.74 -29.74
N LEU A 111 -2.62 -20.13 -28.56
CA LEU A 111 -1.57 -20.44 -27.60
C LEU A 111 -1.89 -21.85 -27.04
N SER A 112 -0.94 -22.77 -27.14
CA SER A 112 -1.13 -24.22 -26.95
C SER A 112 -1.17 -24.66 -25.48
N ASN A 113 -1.84 -23.90 -24.62
CA ASN A 113 -2.09 -24.32 -23.23
C ASN A 113 -3.53 -24.01 -22.85
N PRO A 114 -4.40 -25.04 -22.70
CA PRO A 114 -5.84 -24.85 -22.46
C PRO A 114 -6.19 -24.65 -20.97
N TRP A 115 -5.24 -24.34 -20.10
CA TRP A 115 -5.49 -24.18 -18.66
C TRP A 115 -5.27 -22.73 -18.22
N ARG A 116 -6.37 -22.16 -17.69
CA ARG A 116 -6.55 -20.83 -17.08
C ARG A 116 -6.65 -19.64 -18.05
N GLU A 117 -7.87 -19.50 -18.56
CA GLU A 117 -8.40 -18.33 -19.27
C GLU A 117 -8.80 -17.19 -18.29
N GLU A 118 -8.02 -16.96 -17.24
CA GLU A 118 -8.26 -15.84 -16.33
C GLU A 118 -7.25 -14.74 -16.63
N ARG A 119 -7.74 -13.68 -17.30
CA ARG A 119 -7.20 -12.31 -17.26
C ARG A 119 -5.66 -12.24 -17.20
N THR A 120 -4.97 -12.63 -18.27
CA THR A 120 -3.53 -12.35 -18.35
C THR A 120 -3.32 -10.86 -18.38
N SER A 121 -3.06 -10.30 -17.21
CA SER A 121 -2.92 -8.87 -16.96
C SER A 121 -1.76 -8.32 -17.81
N LEU A 122 -1.74 -7.01 -18.07
CA LEU A 122 -0.59 -6.36 -18.72
C LEU A 122 0.73 -6.77 -18.04
N LYS A 123 0.68 -6.94 -16.72
CA LYS A 123 1.76 -7.46 -15.88
C LYS A 123 2.25 -8.85 -16.34
N GLU A 124 1.35 -9.81 -16.55
CA GLU A 124 1.72 -11.17 -16.99
C GLU A 124 2.26 -11.23 -18.42
N TYR A 125 1.75 -10.38 -19.33
CA TYR A 125 2.33 -10.26 -20.67
C TYR A 125 3.77 -9.71 -20.60
N LEU A 126 3.99 -8.65 -19.81
CA LEU A 126 5.31 -8.05 -19.66
C LEU A 126 6.29 -9.04 -19.03
N ILE A 127 5.84 -9.84 -18.07
CA ILE A 127 6.59 -10.99 -17.53
C ILE A 127 6.99 -11.95 -18.65
N HIS A 128 6.05 -12.39 -19.48
CA HIS A 128 6.35 -13.29 -20.57
C HIS A 128 7.35 -12.67 -21.56
N TYR A 129 7.09 -11.44 -22.02
CA TYR A 129 7.92 -10.77 -23.00
C TYR A 129 9.35 -10.59 -22.47
N TYR A 130 9.53 -9.99 -21.29
CA TYR A 130 10.86 -9.71 -20.79
C TYR A 130 11.61 -10.98 -20.39
N GLU A 131 10.96 -11.94 -19.72
CA GLU A 131 11.63 -13.12 -19.18
C GLU A 131 11.77 -14.29 -20.17
N LYS A 132 11.09 -14.25 -21.33
CA LYS A 132 11.15 -15.32 -22.34
C LYS A 132 11.58 -14.84 -23.72
N GLU A 133 11.12 -13.68 -24.18
CA GLU A 133 11.42 -13.21 -25.54
C GLU A 133 12.61 -12.24 -25.55
N TRP A 134 12.54 -11.19 -24.74
CA TRP A 134 13.50 -10.09 -24.73
C TRP A 134 14.91 -10.56 -24.34
N ILE A 135 15.04 -11.42 -23.32
CA ILE A 135 16.35 -11.98 -22.91
C ILE A 135 17.08 -12.76 -24.02
N HIS A 136 16.35 -13.24 -25.02
CA HIS A 136 16.88 -13.99 -26.16
C HIS A 136 16.87 -13.18 -27.47
N THR A 137 16.49 -11.91 -27.42
CA THR A 137 16.44 -11.03 -28.59
C THR A 137 17.72 -10.20 -28.69
N PRO A 138 18.43 -10.22 -29.83
CA PRO A 138 19.62 -9.39 -30.04
C PRO A 138 19.31 -7.88 -30.01
N LEU A 139 20.05 -7.12 -29.21
CA LEU A 139 19.84 -5.68 -29.02
C LEU A 139 21.03 -4.88 -29.55
N SER A 140 20.78 -3.78 -30.29
CA SER A 140 21.88 -2.94 -30.81
C SER A 140 22.70 -2.31 -29.69
N TYR A 141 22.04 -1.94 -28.60
CA TYR A 141 22.68 -1.36 -27.43
C TYR A 141 23.72 -2.30 -26.81
N LEU A 142 23.53 -3.61 -27.00
CA LEU A 142 24.43 -4.66 -26.53
C LEU A 142 25.30 -5.21 -27.66
N ASN A 143 25.68 -4.38 -28.63
CA ASN A 143 26.49 -4.80 -29.80
C ASN A 143 25.87 -5.98 -30.58
N ASN A 144 24.54 -5.98 -30.72
CA ASN A 144 23.74 -7.06 -31.32
C ASN A 144 23.88 -8.42 -30.59
N GLN A 145 24.27 -8.41 -29.33
CA GLN A 145 24.17 -9.56 -28.45
C GLN A 145 22.78 -9.61 -27.79
N THR A 146 22.38 -10.81 -27.39
CA THR A 146 21.21 -10.99 -26.52
C THR A 146 21.58 -10.60 -25.08
N PRO A 147 20.61 -10.15 -24.25
CA PRO A 147 20.85 -9.92 -22.83
C PRO A 147 21.52 -11.11 -22.13
N PHE A 148 21.15 -12.35 -22.50
CA PHE A 148 21.76 -13.55 -21.92
C PHE A 148 23.24 -13.74 -22.32
N GLN A 149 23.61 -13.37 -23.55
CA GLN A 149 25.00 -13.40 -24.00
C GLN A 149 25.82 -12.30 -23.30
N SER A 150 25.26 -11.09 -23.20
CA SER A 150 25.90 -9.93 -22.59
C SER A 150 26.25 -10.12 -21.11
N LEU A 151 25.60 -11.05 -20.40
CA LEU A 151 26.00 -11.42 -19.05
C LEU A 151 27.46 -11.86 -18.92
N LYS A 152 28.01 -12.48 -19.97
CA LYS A 152 29.39 -12.98 -19.99
C LYS A 152 30.36 -12.01 -20.64
N THR A 153 29.89 -11.23 -21.61
CA THR A 153 30.73 -10.43 -22.50
C THR A 153 30.74 -8.95 -22.17
N ASP A 154 29.62 -8.39 -21.71
CA ASP A 154 29.47 -6.97 -21.41
C ASP A 154 28.34 -6.73 -20.39
N ARG A 155 28.61 -7.14 -19.15
CA ARG A 155 27.64 -7.09 -18.05
C ARG A 155 27.26 -5.65 -17.69
N SER A 156 28.20 -4.72 -17.79
CA SER A 156 28.01 -3.28 -17.52
C SER A 156 26.97 -2.65 -18.44
N SER A 157 27.09 -2.85 -19.76
CA SER A 157 26.14 -2.28 -20.72
C SER A 157 24.73 -2.84 -20.54
N LEU A 158 24.62 -4.12 -20.16
CA LEU A 158 23.33 -4.73 -19.82
C LEU A 158 22.69 -4.11 -18.58
N ILE A 159 23.47 -3.86 -17.52
CA ILE A 159 22.98 -3.19 -16.31
C ILE A 159 22.49 -1.78 -16.64
N ASN A 160 23.28 -1.00 -17.38
CA ASN A 160 22.92 0.36 -17.79
C ASN A 160 21.64 0.39 -18.64
N LEU A 161 21.49 -0.55 -19.57
CA LEU A 161 20.27 -0.67 -20.38
C LEU A 161 19.03 -0.95 -19.53
N ILE A 162 19.14 -1.87 -18.56
CA ILE A 162 18.02 -2.18 -17.66
C ILE A 162 17.67 -0.95 -16.79
N GLU A 163 18.65 -0.21 -16.30
CA GLU A 163 18.43 1.04 -15.54
C GLU A 163 17.79 2.14 -16.40
N GLU A 164 18.21 2.29 -17.65
CA GLU A 164 17.62 3.25 -18.58
C GLU A 164 16.16 2.88 -18.90
N MET A 165 15.90 1.59 -19.13
CA MET A 165 14.56 1.05 -19.34
C MET A 165 13.66 1.28 -18.11
N GLU A 166 14.19 1.06 -16.91
CA GLU A 166 13.48 1.28 -15.65
C GLU A 166 13.12 2.75 -15.44
N LYS A 167 13.99 3.68 -15.85
CA LYS A 167 13.73 5.14 -15.78
C LYS A 167 12.76 5.65 -16.84
N THR A 168 12.77 5.06 -18.04
CA THR A 168 12.08 5.61 -19.22
C THR A 168 10.75 4.92 -19.54
N LEU A 169 10.58 3.65 -19.15
CA LEU A 169 9.38 2.89 -19.46
C LEU A 169 8.35 3.02 -18.33
N PHE A 170 7.24 3.70 -18.61
CA PHE A 170 6.04 3.72 -17.76
C PHE A 170 5.25 2.39 -17.82
N LEU A 171 5.94 1.25 -17.79
CA LEU A 171 5.32 -0.07 -17.86
C LEU A 171 5.17 -0.64 -16.44
N PRO A 172 4.05 -1.32 -16.12
CA PRO A 172 3.88 -2.01 -14.84
C PRO A 172 4.65 -3.35 -14.83
N TYR A 173 5.93 -3.31 -15.21
CA TYR A 173 6.84 -4.45 -15.20
C TYR A 173 7.86 -4.31 -14.08
N ASP A 174 8.04 -5.37 -13.32
CA ASP A 174 9.03 -5.42 -12.25
C ASP A 174 10.40 -5.80 -12.81
N PHE A 175 11.25 -4.79 -13.01
CA PHE A 175 12.61 -5.00 -13.52
C PHE A 175 13.51 -5.77 -12.55
N ASN A 176 13.16 -5.89 -11.27
CA ASN A 176 13.90 -6.75 -10.34
C ASN A 176 13.76 -8.23 -10.71
N ARG A 177 12.59 -8.66 -11.20
CA ARG A 177 12.42 -10.03 -11.74
C ARG A 177 13.32 -10.28 -12.93
N LEU A 178 13.47 -9.30 -13.81
CA LEU A 178 14.39 -9.42 -14.95
C LEU A 178 15.84 -9.53 -14.49
N ARG A 179 16.26 -8.68 -13.53
CA ARG A 179 17.61 -8.73 -12.93
C ARG A 179 17.88 -10.08 -12.28
N GLN A 180 16.94 -10.61 -11.49
CA GLN A 180 17.02 -11.95 -10.89
C GLN A 180 17.12 -13.04 -11.97
N ARG A 181 16.30 -12.97 -13.02
CA ARG A 181 16.31 -13.95 -14.11
C ARG A 181 17.63 -13.97 -14.87
N LEU A 182 18.30 -12.83 -14.93
CA LEU A 182 19.61 -12.63 -15.54
C LEU A 182 20.77 -12.84 -14.55
N ASN A 183 20.50 -13.24 -13.29
CA ASN A 183 21.50 -13.37 -12.23
C ASN A 183 22.37 -12.11 -12.04
N LEU A 184 21.76 -10.94 -12.26
CA LEU A 184 22.35 -9.66 -11.92
C LEU A 184 22.06 -9.38 -10.45
N ASN A 185 23.07 -8.93 -9.69
CA ASN A 185 22.86 -8.47 -8.32
C ASN A 185 21.70 -7.47 -8.33
N SER A 186 20.63 -7.78 -7.61
CA SER A 186 19.49 -6.89 -7.45
C SER A 186 19.98 -5.62 -6.76
N VAL A 187 20.05 -4.51 -7.48
CA VAL A 187 20.35 -3.20 -6.90
C VAL A 187 19.01 -2.57 -6.52
N CYS A 188 18.73 -2.57 -5.21
CA CYS A 188 17.69 -1.80 -4.48
C CYS A 188 16.29 -1.64 -5.12
N TYR A 189 15.29 -2.35 -4.61
CA TYR A 189 14.39 -1.91 -3.51
C TYR A 189 13.16 -1.06 -3.91
N LEU A 190 12.51 -1.36 -5.03
CA LEU A 190 11.18 -0.79 -5.27
C LEU A 190 10.22 -1.14 -4.11
N ASP A 191 10.32 -2.35 -3.56
CA ASP A 191 9.54 -2.75 -2.39
C ASP A 191 9.91 -1.95 -1.13
N LYS A 192 11.21 -1.70 -0.82
CA LYS A 192 11.52 -0.88 0.36
C LYS A 192 11.19 0.59 0.17
N GLU A 193 11.29 1.11 -1.06
CA GLU A 193 10.89 2.50 -1.33
C GLU A 193 9.37 2.67 -1.29
N ILE A 194 8.62 1.66 -1.77
CA ILE A 194 7.17 1.56 -1.60
C ILE A 194 6.81 1.49 -0.11
N GLU A 195 7.45 0.62 0.67
CA GLU A 195 7.19 0.52 2.11
C GLU A 195 7.58 1.80 2.86
N LYS A 196 8.69 2.44 2.50
CA LYS A 196 9.09 3.74 3.05
C LYS A 196 8.08 4.83 2.72
N GLN A 197 7.62 4.93 1.47
CA GLN A 197 6.58 5.89 1.10
C GLN A 197 5.25 5.60 1.79
N LYS A 198 4.86 4.33 1.95
CA LYS A 198 3.66 3.95 2.70
C LYS A 198 3.75 4.41 4.16
N LEU A 199 4.91 4.19 4.80
CA LEU A 199 5.15 4.63 6.17
C LEU A 199 5.05 6.15 6.31
N ASN A 200 5.70 6.91 5.42
CA ASN A 200 5.62 8.37 5.42
C ASN A 200 4.16 8.86 5.28
N LEU A 201 3.39 8.29 4.34
CA LEU A 201 1.99 8.68 4.14
C LEU A 201 1.12 8.30 5.35
N GLN A 202 1.41 7.19 6.03
CA GLN A 202 0.73 6.83 7.28
C GLN A 202 1.04 7.83 8.40
N GLU A 203 2.29 8.30 8.50
CA GLU A 203 2.67 9.32 9.47
C GLU A 203 1.98 10.66 9.20
N GLU A 204 1.93 11.09 7.94
CA GLU A 204 1.20 12.31 7.53
C GLU A 204 -0.32 12.19 7.81
N ILE A 205 -0.92 11.02 7.58
CA ILE A 205 -2.34 10.77 7.94
C ILE A 205 -2.54 10.92 9.45
N LEU A 206 -1.67 10.31 10.25
CA LEU A 206 -1.78 10.35 11.71
C LEU A 206 -1.62 11.78 12.24
N GLU A 207 -0.70 12.56 11.69
CA GLU A 207 -0.50 13.97 12.07
C GLU A 207 -1.73 14.83 11.72
N CYS A 208 -2.31 14.62 10.53
CA CYS A 208 -3.52 15.30 10.10
C CYS A 208 -4.73 14.95 10.99
N LEU A 209 -4.91 13.66 11.31
CA LEU A 209 -5.96 13.19 12.23
C LEU A 209 -5.78 13.77 13.63
N ASN A 210 -4.56 13.74 14.16
CA ASN A 210 -4.21 14.27 15.47
C ASN A 210 -4.54 15.77 15.57
N THR A 211 -4.19 16.53 14.54
CA THR A 211 -4.52 17.96 14.41
C THR A 211 -6.03 18.19 14.42
N ALA A 212 -6.78 17.43 13.62
CA ALA A 212 -8.23 17.55 13.55
C ALA A 212 -8.91 17.22 14.90
N PHE A 213 -8.50 16.14 15.56
CA PHE A 213 -9.05 15.74 16.86
C PHE A 213 -8.70 16.74 17.97
N ARG A 214 -7.45 17.23 17.98
CA ARG A 214 -7.03 18.26 18.93
C ARG A 214 -7.93 19.49 18.83
N LEU A 215 -8.16 19.99 17.62
CA LEU A 215 -9.03 21.14 17.41
C LEU A 215 -10.47 20.86 17.87
N LEU A 216 -11.05 19.73 17.46
CA LEU A 216 -12.40 19.33 17.86
C LEU A 216 -12.59 19.31 19.38
N ARG A 217 -11.58 18.84 20.12
CA ARG A 217 -11.60 18.81 21.59
C ARG A 217 -11.48 20.19 22.22
N VAL A 218 -10.64 21.08 21.67
CA VAL A 218 -10.57 22.46 22.17
C VAL A 218 -11.93 23.16 21.98
N ILE A 219 -12.60 22.90 20.86
CA ILE A 219 -13.93 23.44 20.58
C ILE A 219 -14.94 22.93 21.62
N GLU A 220 -14.93 21.63 21.92
CA GLU A 220 -15.78 21.02 22.94
C GLU A 220 -15.60 21.64 24.34
N GLU A 221 -14.36 21.94 24.72
CA GLU A 221 -14.03 22.58 26.01
C GLU A 221 -14.42 24.06 26.10
N THR A 222 -14.61 24.72 24.95
CA THR A 222 -14.78 26.19 24.90
C THR A 222 -16.18 26.64 24.48
N GLU A 223 -16.95 25.82 23.77
CA GLU A 223 -18.25 26.17 23.20
C GLU A 223 -19.39 25.23 23.59
N THR A 224 -20.57 25.81 23.86
CA THR A 224 -21.85 25.12 23.75
C THR A 224 -22.30 25.14 22.29
N PHE A 225 -22.29 23.99 21.61
CA PHE A 225 -22.58 23.81 20.18
C PHE A 225 -23.66 24.77 19.63
N SER A 226 -23.23 25.72 18.77
CA SER A 226 -24.15 26.56 17.99
C SER A 226 -24.51 25.91 16.65
N SER A 227 -25.67 26.26 16.09
CA SER A 227 -26.17 25.69 14.83
C SER A 227 -25.23 25.91 13.64
N ASN A 228 -24.36 26.92 13.70
CA ASN A 228 -23.47 27.32 12.61
C ASN A 228 -22.23 26.42 12.49
N ILE A 229 -21.96 25.59 13.51
CA ILE A 229 -20.78 24.73 13.60
C ILE A 229 -21.10 23.32 13.08
N ILE A 230 -22.38 22.93 13.03
CA ILE A 230 -22.83 21.56 12.76
C ILE A 230 -22.41 21.08 11.36
N GLU A 231 -22.60 21.91 10.32
CA GLU A 231 -22.32 21.52 8.94
C GLU A 231 -20.81 21.36 8.65
N PRO A 232 -19.93 22.30 9.04
CA PRO A 232 -18.48 22.10 8.99
C PRO A 232 -18.00 20.87 9.78
N LEU A 233 -18.62 20.59 10.94
CA LEU A 233 -18.26 19.45 11.79
C LEU A 233 -18.61 18.10 11.13
N ILE A 234 -19.77 18.00 10.48
CA ILE A 234 -20.18 16.81 9.70
C ILE A 234 -19.24 16.60 8.52
N SER A 235 -18.92 17.67 7.78
CA SER A 235 -18.00 17.64 6.64
C SER A 235 -16.60 17.16 7.05
N LEU A 236 -16.07 17.70 8.17
CA LEU A 236 -14.79 17.28 8.73
C LEU A 236 -14.80 15.81 9.16
N THR A 237 -15.88 15.34 9.78
CA THR A 237 -16.04 13.93 10.18
C THR A 237 -15.96 13.00 8.96
N HIS A 238 -16.61 13.35 7.85
CA HIS A 238 -16.53 12.56 6.61
C HIS A 238 -15.13 12.53 6.00
N LEU A 239 -14.36 13.62 6.11
CA LEU A 239 -12.99 13.66 5.62
C LEU A 239 -12.05 12.83 6.51
N VAL A 240 -12.25 12.85 7.83
CA VAL A 240 -11.57 11.99 8.81
C VAL A 240 -11.83 10.51 8.51
N ASP A 241 -13.08 10.13 8.22
CA ASP A 241 -13.42 8.76 7.79
C ASP A 241 -12.68 8.37 6.50
N ARG A 242 -12.56 9.30 5.56
CA ARG A 242 -11.88 9.06 4.28
C ARG A 242 -10.35 8.94 4.41
N LEU A 243 -9.71 9.76 5.25
CA LEU A 243 -8.29 9.61 5.60
C LEU A 243 -8.02 8.25 6.23
N SER A 244 -8.96 7.80 7.03
CA SER A 244 -8.90 6.51 7.70
C SER A 244 -9.01 5.33 6.74
N GLU A 245 -9.88 5.40 5.73
CA GLU A 245 -9.93 4.42 4.65
C GLU A 245 -8.60 4.34 3.88
N PHE A 246 -7.91 5.46 3.71
CA PHE A 246 -6.59 5.49 3.07
C PHE A 246 -5.52 4.78 3.91
N ALA A 247 -5.51 4.96 5.23
CA ALA A 247 -4.57 4.26 6.12
C ALA A 247 -4.70 2.73 6.00
N ILE A 248 -5.94 2.22 6.02
CA ILE A 248 -6.27 0.80 5.81
C ILE A 248 -5.84 0.32 4.41
N PHE A 249 -6.03 1.18 3.40
CA PHE A 249 -5.65 0.83 2.04
C PHE A 249 -4.13 0.77 1.84
N LEU A 250 -3.38 1.59 2.58
CA LEU A 250 -1.92 1.57 2.59
C LEU A 250 -1.37 0.27 3.20
N ASP A 251 -2.06 -0.42 4.12
CA ASP A 251 -1.56 -1.71 4.65
C ASP A 251 -1.63 -2.87 3.63
N LYS A 252 -2.31 -2.67 2.50
CA LYS A 252 -2.40 -3.70 1.44
C LYS A 252 -1.12 -3.74 0.60
N LYS A 253 -0.93 -4.88 -0.08
CA LYS A 253 0.13 -5.00 -1.08
C LYS A 253 -0.20 -4.12 -2.29
N LEU A 254 0.53 -3.01 -2.43
CA LEU A 254 0.35 -2.02 -3.50
C LEU A 254 1.46 -2.13 -4.55
N CYS A 255 1.14 -1.78 -5.80
CA CYS A 255 2.18 -1.47 -6.77
C CYS A 255 2.46 0.04 -6.79
N TYR A 256 3.61 0.44 -7.31
CA TYR A 256 4.01 1.86 -7.36
C TYR A 256 2.98 2.78 -8.05
N LYS A 257 2.29 2.29 -9.11
CA LYS A 257 1.23 3.05 -9.79
C LYS A 257 0.04 3.31 -8.86
N ASP A 258 -0.36 2.30 -8.11
CA ASP A 258 -1.46 2.42 -7.15
C ASP A 258 -1.07 3.38 -6.03
N LEU A 259 0.14 3.23 -5.48
CA LEU A 259 0.69 4.11 -4.45
C LEU A 259 0.66 5.57 -4.90
N LYS A 260 1.22 5.89 -6.08
CA LYS A 260 1.22 7.26 -6.60
C LYS A 260 -0.19 7.85 -6.77
N LYS A 261 -1.15 7.02 -7.20
CA LYS A 261 -2.55 7.44 -7.35
C LYS A 261 -3.17 7.73 -5.98
N ILE A 262 -2.94 6.85 -5.00
CA ILE A 262 -3.39 7.04 -3.61
C ILE A 262 -2.80 8.32 -3.03
N THR A 263 -1.49 8.53 -3.18
CA THR A 263 -0.80 9.73 -2.71
C THR A 263 -1.47 11.00 -3.23
N SER A 264 -1.76 11.07 -4.54
CA SER A 264 -2.45 12.23 -5.13
C SER A 264 -3.84 12.44 -4.54
N GLN A 265 -4.60 11.36 -4.34
CA GLN A 265 -5.94 11.45 -3.76
C GLN A 265 -5.90 11.81 -2.27
N LEU A 266 -4.85 11.40 -1.57
CA LEU A 266 -4.66 11.69 -0.16
C LEU A 266 -4.35 13.17 0.06
N TYR A 267 -3.46 13.76 -0.73
CA TYR A 267 -3.18 15.20 -0.67
C TYR A 267 -4.44 16.04 -0.97
N GLU A 268 -5.28 15.63 -1.93
CA GLU A 268 -6.58 16.28 -2.15
C GLU A 268 -7.53 16.21 -0.93
N VAL A 269 -7.38 15.19 -0.08
CA VAL A 269 -8.14 15.08 1.18
C VAL A 269 -7.49 15.92 2.27
N PHE A 270 -6.16 15.96 2.38
CA PHE A 270 -5.46 16.85 3.31
C PHE A 270 -5.84 18.31 3.08
N ASP A 271 -5.81 18.77 1.82
CA ASP A 271 -6.21 20.14 1.47
C ASP A 271 -7.65 20.44 1.92
N LYS A 272 -8.56 19.48 1.74
CA LYS A 272 -9.96 19.62 2.17
C LYS A 272 -10.09 19.66 3.68
N VAL A 273 -9.34 18.83 4.41
CA VAL A 273 -9.35 18.85 5.87
C VAL A 273 -8.87 20.21 6.37
N GLU A 274 -7.79 20.75 5.82
CA GLU A 274 -7.27 22.06 6.21
C GLU A 274 -8.31 23.18 5.96
N ILE A 275 -8.95 23.19 4.78
CA ILE A 275 -10.02 24.15 4.46
C ILE A 275 -11.16 24.04 5.47
N GLN A 276 -11.64 22.82 5.77
CA GLN A 276 -12.75 22.62 6.70
C GLN A 276 -12.40 22.99 8.14
N LEU A 277 -11.18 22.68 8.60
CA LEU A 277 -10.70 23.10 9.92
C LEU A 277 -10.66 24.64 10.03
N LYS A 278 -10.25 25.32 8.96
CA LYS A 278 -10.24 26.79 8.93
C LYS A 278 -11.64 27.39 8.95
N GLU A 279 -12.56 26.87 8.13
CA GLU A 279 -13.97 27.29 8.13
C GLU A 279 -14.61 27.07 9.50
N LEU A 280 -14.31 25.94 10.14
CA LEU A 280 -14.77 25.62 11.50
C LEU A 280 -14.24 26.64 12.52
N LEU A 281 -12.94 26.97 12.50
CA LEU A 281 -12.34 27.99 13.36
C LEU A 281 -12.95 29.37 13.16
N GLU A 282 -13.21 29.77 11.91
CA GLU A 282 -13.79 31.07 11.59
C GLU A 282 -15.25 31.21 12.04
N ALA A 283 -15.98 30.08 12.06
CA ALA A 283 -17.38 30.03 12.50
C ALA A 283 -17.53 30.16 14.03
N ILE A 284 -16.45 30.09 14.81
CA ILE A 284 -16.50 30.06 16.26
C ILE A 284 -16.25 31.45 16.88
N PRO A 285 -17.21 31.98 17.66
CA PRO A 285 -17.08 33.26 18.36
C PRO A 285 -15.87 33.38 19.29
N GLN A 286 -15.43 32.29 19.93
CA GLN A 286 -14.31 32.26 20.89
C GLN A 286 -12.99 31.74 20.30
N LYS A 287 -12.79 31.87 18.98
CA LYS A 287 -11.64 31.30 18.28
C LYS A 287 -10.27 31.69 18.88
N GLU A 288 -10.13 32.88 19.47
CA GLU A 288 -8.87 33.32 20.09
C GLU A 288 -8.50 32.43 21.30
N LYS A 289 -9.49 32.05 22.12
CA LYS A 289 -9.32 31.13 23.26
C LYS A 289 -9.03 29.70 22.79
N ILE A 290 -9.61 29.31 21.66
CA ILE A 290 -9.35 28.02 21.03
C ILE A 290 -7.91 27.96 20.50
N ILE A 291 -7.45 29.03 19.84
CA ILE A 291 -6.08 29.12 19.33
C ILE A 291 -5.09 29.03 20.50
N GLU A 292 -5.34 29.74 21.60
CA GLU A 292 -4.50 29.68 22.81
C GLU A 292 -4.34 28.24 23.33
N LEU A 293 -5.45 27.53 23.57
CA LEU A 293 -5.43 26.12 24.02
C LEU A 293 -4.86 25.15 22.98
N TYR A 294 -5.12 25.37 21.70
CA TYR A 294 -4.60 24.55 20.61
C TYR A 294 -3.09 24.70 20.44
N THR A 295 -2.54 25.87 20.75
CA THR A 295 -1.09 26.13 20.66
C THR A 295 -0.31 25.78 21.92
N ASP A 296 -0.97 25.52 23.05
CA ASP A 296 -0.31 25.11 24.29
C ASP A 296 0.29 23.70 24.15
N GLU A 297 1.62 23.61 24.03
CA GLU A 297 2.34 22.34 23.90
C GLU A 297 2.13 21.39 25.08
N ASN A 298 1.72 21.89 26.25
CA ASN A 298 1.45 21.09 27.44
C ASN A 298 -0.01 20.61 27.52
N TRP A 299 -0.87 21.04 26.60
CA TRP A 299 -2.28 20.65 26.56
C TRP A 299 -2.48 19.45 25.62
N HIS A 300 -2.84 18.30 26.21
CA HIS A 300 -3.10 17.07 25.48
C HIS A 300 -4.61 16.75 25.43
N HIS A 301 -5.19 16.85 24.24
CA HIS A 301 -6.61 16.54 23.97
C HIS A 301 -7.05 15.09 24.28
N LEU A 302 -6.11 14.21 24.65
CA LEU A 302 -6.36 12.81 25.02
C LEU A 302 -6.47 12.59 26.54
N GLU A 303 -6.08 13.58 27.37
CA GLU A 303 -6.11 13.47 28.84
C GLU A 303 -7.52 13.69 29.44
N ILE A 304 -8.47 14.19 28.64
CA ILE A 304 -9.83 14.57 29.08
C ILE A 304 -10.88 13.54 28.61
N ILE A 305 -10.62 12.25 28.78
CA ILE A 305 -11.67 11.23 28.61
C ILE A 305 -12.42 11.09 29.93
N ASN A 306 -13.33 12.04 30.19
CA ASN A 306 -14.43 11.79 31.11
C ASN A 306 -15.45 10.87 30.42
N GLU A 307 -15.89 9.88 31.18
CA GLU A 307 -16.61 8.68 30.74
C GLU A 307 -18.00 8.96 30.15
N GLU A 308 -18.14 9.43 28.91
CA GLU A 308 -19.28 9.09 28.02
C GLU A 308 -18.86 9.15 26.53
N PRO A 309 -19.25 8.19 25.66
CA PRO A 309 -18.62 8.03 24.35
C PRO A 309 -19.50 8.58 23.22
N PHE A 310 -19.09 9.67 22.54
CA PHE A 310 -19.63 9.97 21.21
C PHE A 310 -18.59 10.47 20.23
N LEU A 311 -17.92 9.50 19.60
CA LEU A 311 -17.60 9.37 18.17
C LEU A 311 -16.74 8.12 18.05
N SER A 312 -17.38 6.94 18.03
CA SER A 312 -16.64 5.70 17.85
C SER A 312 -16.10 5.64 16.42
N LEU A 313 -14.78 5.66 16.27
CA LEU A 313 -14.12 5.20 15.05
C LEU A 313 -14.80 3.89 14.58
N PRO A 314 -15.07 3.72 13.28
CA PRO A 314 -15.54 2.44 12.76
C PRO A 314 -14.70 1.30 13.36
N ARG A 315 -15.33 0.28 13.98
CA ARG A 315 -14.63 -0.75 14.77
C ARG A 315 -13.45 -1.42 14.03
N SER A 316 -13.50 -1.50 12.70
CA SER A 316 -12.43 -2.01 11.85
C SER A 316 -11.21 -1.09 11.82
N LEU A 317 -11.41 0.22 11.78
CA LEU A 317 -10.37 1.23 11.75
C LEU A 317 -9.70 1.40 13.12
N ALA A 318 -10.50 1.49 14.18
CA ALA A 318 -9.97 1.52 15.55
C ALA A 318 -9.03 0.33 15.79
N LYS A 319 -9.41 -0.84 15.28
CA LYS A 319 -8.62 -2.07 15.37
C LYS A 319 -7.32 -2.02 14.57
N GLU A 320 -7.31 -1.42 13.38
CA GLU A 320 -6.14 -1.35 12.49
C GLU A 320 -5.15 -0.27 12.95
N VAL A 321 -5.63 0.90 13.36
CA VAL A 321 -4.82 1.97 13.97
C VAL A 321 -4.17 1.50 15.27
N MET A 322 -4.94 0.85 16.15
CA MET A 322 -4.38 0.27 17.39
C MET A 322 -3.37 -0.84 17.12
N ALA A 323 -3.54 -1.61 16.03
CA ALA A 323 -2.56 -2.62 15.63
C ALA A 323 -1.25 -1.99 15.16
N ASN A 324 -1.30 -0.86 14.44
CA ASN A 324 -0.10 -0.14 14.00
C ASN A 324 0.63 0.54 15.18
N TRP A 325 -0.08 1.22 16.08
CA TRP A 325 0.53 1.79 17.30
C TRP A 325 1.17 0.73 18.19
N ARG A 326 0.54 -0.43 18.31
CA ARG A 326 1.16 -1.59 18.96
C ARG A 326 2.42 -2.03 18.21
N GLY A 327 2.37 -2.15 16.88
CA GLY A 327 3.52 -2.52 16.06
C GLY A 327 4.72 -1.61 16.29
N LYS A 328 4.53 -0.28 16.27
CA LYS A 328 5.59 0.69 16.58
C LYS A 328 6.14 0.54 18.00
N ALA A 329 5.29 0.26 19.00
CA ALA A 329 5.74 0.00 20.37
C ALA A 329 6.52 -1.33 20.50
N GLU A 330 6.19 -2.34 19.68
CA GLU A 330 6.85 -3.65 19.67
C GLU A 330 8.18 -3.67 18.90
N GLU A 331 8.44 -2.67 18.05
CA GLU A 331 9.73 -2.46 17.39
C GLU A 331 10.80 -1.92 18.34
N ILE A 332 10.42 -1.50 19.56
CA ILE A 332 11.35 -1.03 20.58
C ILE A 332 12.30 -2.17 20.98
N ILE A 333 13.58 -1.97 20.74
CA ILE A 333 14.62 -2.94 21.09
C ILE A 333 14.83 -2.92 22.62
N LEU A 334 14.49 -4.03 23.25
CA LEU A 334 14.80 -4.34 24.64
C LEU A 334 16.01 -5.28 24.69
N THR A 335 16.97 -4.99 25.57
CA THR A 335 18.10 -5.88 25.83
C THR A 335 17.99 -6.45 27.24
N SER A 336 18.55 -7.65 27.46
CA SER A 336 18.57 -8.32 28.76
C SER A 336 19.35 -7.56 29.84
N GLU A 337 20.09 -6.53 29.46
CA GLU A 337 20.89 -5.68 30.34
C GLU A 337 20.12 -4.46 30.85
N MET A 338 18.95 -4.16 30.27
CA MET A 338 18.12 -3.04 30.70
C MET A 338 17.48 -3.33 32.05
N ASP A 339 17.44 -2.31 32.91
CA ASP A 339 16.70 -2.40 34.17
C ASP A 339 15.20 -2.20 33.95
N LEU A 340 14.39 -2.66 34.91
CA LEU A 340 12.93 -2.61 34.81
C LEU A 340 12.42 -1.17 34.57
N PHE A 341 13.05 -0.18 35.19
CA PHE A 341 12.71 1.23 34.99
C PHE A 341 12.88 1.61 33.51
N SER A 342 14.05 1.33 32.92
CA SER A 342 14.33 1.64 31.51
C SER A 342 13.42 0.91 30.54
N VAL A 343 13.01 -0.32 30.86
CA VAL A 343 12.07 -1.09 30.04
C VAL A 343 10.69 -0.43 30.04
N LEU A 344 10.19 -0.05 31.22
CA LEU A 344 8.88 0.56 31.40
C LEU A 344 8.83 2.00 30.85
N GLU A 345 9.87 2.80 31.06
CA GLU A 345 9.92 4.19 30.55
C GLU A 345 9.79 4.26 29.03
N LYS A 346 10.24 3.21 28.32
CA LYS A 346 10.10 3.08 26.87
C LYS A 346 8.71 2.65 26.39
N GLN A 347 7.86 2.10 27.26
CA GLN A 347 6.52 1.67 26.87
C GLN A 347 5.57 2.85 26.69
N PRO A 348 4.49 2.72 25.90
CA PRO A 348 3.45 3.76 25.81
C PRO A 348 2.85 4.10 27.18
N LEU A 349 2.47 5.36 27.39
CA LEU A 349 1.86 5.82 28.65
C LEU A 349 0.59 5.03 28.97
N GLU A 350 -0.21 4.73 27.96
CA GLU A 350 -1.47 3.98 28.06
C GLU A 350 -1.28 2.59 28.69
N TRP A 351 -0.14 1.94 28.40
CA TRP A 351 0.19 0.65 28.99
C TRP A 351 0.72 0.79 30.41
N ILE A 352 1.51 1.83 30.66
CA ILE A 352 1.99 2.15 32.01
C ILE A 352 0.84 2.46 32.95
N GLU A 353 -0.14 3.25 32.52
CA GLU A 353 -1.34 3.53 33.30
C GLU A 353 -2.19 2.27 33.51
N ALA A 354 -2.30 1.41 32.49
CA ALA A 354 -2.98 0.14 32.65
C ALA A 354 -2.29 -0.76 33.68
N ILE A 355 -0.95 -0.86 33.65
CA ILE A 355 -0.18 -1.61 34.64
C ILE A 355 -0.41 -1.04 36.03
N ALA A 356 -0.33 0.29 36.20
CA ALA A 356 -0.61 0.94 37.47
C ALA A 356 -2.04 0.63 37.96
N ALA A 357 -3.05 0.68 37.08
CA ALA A 357 -4.43 0.32 37.40
C ALA A 357 -4.55 -1.12 37.88
N PHE A 358 -3.95 -2.06 37.16
CA PHE A 358 -3.98 -3.48 37.48
C PHE A 358 -3.23 -3.82 38.78
N LEU A 359 -2.23 -3.03 39.15
CA LEU A 359 -1.51 -3.16 40.41
C LEU A 359 -2.15 -2.35 41.57
N ASN A 360 -3.24 -1.62 41.30
CA ASN A 360 -3.89 -0.70 42.23
C ASN A 360 -2.97 0.44 42.72
N LEU A 361 -2.24 1.08 41.80
CA LEU A 361 -1.21 2.12 42.04
C LEU A 361 -1.55 3.46 41.37
N LEU A 362 -2.83 3.75 41.10
CA LEU A 362 -3.24 4.96 40.37
C LEU A 362 -3.19 6.24 41.20
N GLU A 363 -3.28 6.15 42.53
CA GLU A 363 -3.42 7.33 43.38
C GLU A 363 -2.12 8.16 43.46
N GLY A 364 -2.26 9.48 43.30
CA GLY A 364 -1.17 10.45 43.54
C GLY A 364 -0.18 10.67 42.40
N ASN A 365 -0.26 9.87 41.32
CA ASN A 365 0.65 9.95 40.18
C ASN A 365 0.09 10.89 39.09
N LYS A 366 0.90 11.87 38.65
CA LYS A 366 0.52 12.87 37.63
C LYS A 366 1.37 12.82 36.36
N SER A 367 2.35 11.94 36.29
CA SER A 367 3.26 11.85 35.13
C SER A 367 3.66 10.40 34.85
N LYS A 368 3.99 10.12 33.59
CA LYS A 368 4.47 8.80 33.15
C LYS A 368 5.61 8.28 34.03
N ARG A 369 6.62 9.12 34.26
CA ARG A 369 7.79 8.78 35.06
C ARG A 369 7.43 8.43 36.50
N ALA A 370 6.50 9.16 37.11
CA ALA A 370 6.02 8.86 38.47
C ALA A 370 5.29 7.50 38.54
N TYR A 371 4.50 7.15 37.52
CA TYR A 371 3.92 5.82 37.40
C TYR A 371 5.00 4.75 37.27
N VAL A 372 5.99 4.94 36.37
CA VAL A 372 7.09 3.99 36.17
C VAL A 372 7.91 3.78 37.44
N ASP A 373 8.24 4.85 38.18
CA ASP A 373 8.94 4.78 39.46
C ASP A 373 8.15 3.98 40.50
N THR A 374 6.84 4.23 40.58
CA THR A 374 5.94 3.55 41.53
C THR A 374 5.80 2.07 41.20
N ILE A 375 5.55 1.72 39.93
CA ILE A 375 5.45 0.34 39.45
C ILE A 375 6.77 -0.39 39.69
N THR A 376 7.90 0.22 39.32
CA THR A 376 9.23 -0.37 39.51
C THR A 376 9.51 -0.65 40.99
N SER A 377 9.21 0.30 41.86
CA SER A 377 9.40 0.16 43.32
C SER A 377 8.47 -0.92 43.90
N PHE A 378 7.26 -1.05 43.38
CA PHE A 378 6.31 -2.08 43.79
C PHE A 378 6.77 -3.48 43.37
N LEU A 379 7.17 -3.68 42.11
CA LEU A 379 7.55 -4.98 41.56
C LEU A 379 8.94 -5.45 42.03
N LYS A 380 9.84 -4.53 42.39
CA LYS A 380 11.14 -4.89 43.00
C LYS A 380 11.00 -5.53 44.39
N LYS A 381 9.85 -5.41 45.06
CA LYS A 381 9.59 -6.08 46.34
C LYS A 381 9.21 -7.54 46.08
N PRO A 382 9.98 -8.53 46.57
CA PRO A 382 9.72 -9.94 46.26
C PRO A 382 8.31 -10.42 46.64
N SER A 383 7.78 -9.97 47.78
CA SER A 383 6.43 -10.31 48.24
C SER A 383 5.34 -9.88 47.25
N ASN A 384 5.49 -8.69 46.67
CA ASN A 384 4.54 -8.14 45.71
C ASN A 384 4.62 -8.88 44.38
N LEU A 385 5.84 -9.14 43.90
CA LEU A 385 6.05 -9.89 42.67
C LEU A 385 5.47 -11.30 42.77
N ILE A 386 5.69 -12.00 43.89
CA ILE A 386 5.12 -13.32 44.14
C ILE A 386 3.58 -13.25 44.09
N GLN A 387 2.97 -12.25 44.70
CA GLN A 387 1.52 -12.07 44.68
C GLN A 387 0.99 -11.79 43.27
N VAL A 388 1.66 -10.94 42.51
CA VAL A 388 1.28 -10.64 41.11
C VAL A 388 1.35 -11.90 40.27
N VAL A 389 2.45 -12.65 40.35
CA VAL A 389 2.63 -13.89 39.58
C VAL A 389 1.63 -14.95 40.02
N ALA A 390 1.38 -15.14 41.32
CA ALA A 390 0.43 -16.13 41.82
C ALA A 390 -1.01 -15.90 41.32
N ASN A 391 -1.38 -14.65 41.03
CA ASN A 391 -2.70 -14.27 40.55
C ASN A 391 -2.86 -14.35 39.02
N LEU A 392 -1.82 -14.74 38.28
CA LEU A 392 -1.93 -14.94 36.84
C LEU A 392 -2.73 -16.22 36.51
N PRO A 393 -3.50 -16.24 35.41
CA PRO A 393 -4.14 -17.45 34.92
C PRO A 393 -3.11 -18.45 34.39
N GLU A 394 -3.49 -19.74 34.33
CA GLU A 394 -2.60 -20.84 33.96
C GLU A 394 -1.92 -20.66 32.58
N GLU A 395 -2.65 -20.15 31.59
CA GLU A 395 -2.09 -19.87 30.25
C GLU A 395 -1.00 -18.78 30.30
N ALA A 396 -1.15 -17.77 31.16
CA ALA A 396 -0.16 -16.72 31.37
C ALA A 396 1.06 -17.25 32.16
N HIS A 397 0.88 -18.18 33.11
CA HIS A 397 2.01 -18.90 33.71
C HIS A 397 2.81 -19.69 32.68
N GLY A 398 2.13 -20.28 31.69
CA GLY A 398 2.76 -20.99 30.58
C GLY A 398 3.72 -20.09 29.78
N VAL A 399 3.28 -18.89 29.42
CA VAL A 399 4.12 -17.90 28.71
C VAL A 399 5.32 -17.51 29.57
N LEU A 400 5.10 -17.14 30.83
CA LEU A 400 6.19 -16.70 31.74
C LEU A 400 7.24 -17.80 31.93
N ARG A 401 6.80 -19.06 32.07
CA ARG A 401 7.69 -20.22 32.19
C ARG A 401 8.59 -20.36 30.98
N VAL A 402 8.05 -20.27 29.76
CA VAL A 402 8.84 -20.36 28.53
C VAL A 402 9.89 -19.25 28.45
N VAL A 403 9.53 -18.02 28.82
CA VAL A 403 10.47 -16.89 28.83
C VAL A 403 11.59 -17.10 29.86
N LEU A 404 11.25 -17.58 31.05
CA LEU A 404 12.23 -17.85 32.11
C LEU A 404 13.16 -19.02 31.77
N GLU A 405 12.62 -20.12 31.21
CA GLU A 405 13.40 -21.27 30.74
C GLU A 405 14.38 -20.88 29.62
N ALA A 406 14.05 -19.87 28.82
CA ALA A 406 14.92 -19.31 27.79
C ALA A 406 15.94 -18.27 28.31
N GLY A 407 16.07 -18.10 29.63
CA GLY A 407 17.01 -17.16 30.24
C GLY A 407 16.48 -15.74 30.42
N GLY A 408 15.15 -15.57 30.52
CA GLY A 408 14.49 -14.30 30.81
C GLY A 408 14.24 -13.41 29.59
N SER A 409 14.54 -13.89 28.38
CA SER A 409 14.35 -13.20 27.11
C SER A 409 13.91 -14.21 26.05
N PHE A 410 12.91 -13.86 25.25
CA PHE A 410 12.42 -14.75 24.19
C PHE A 410 11.89 -13.97 22.98
N PRO A 411 12.08 -14.46 21.74
CA PRO A 411 11.55 -13.79 20.56
C PRO A 411 10.01 -13.70 20.60
N TYR A 412 9.49 -12.48 20.50
CA TYR A 412 8.05 -12.21 20.58
C TYR A 412 7.24 -12.98 19.53
N ALA A 413 7.73 -13.03 18.28
CA ALA A 413 7.11 -13.79 17.20
C ALA A 413 7.01 -15.31 17.50
N CYS A 414 7.89 -15.84 18.36
CA CYS A 414 7.81 -17.22 18.81
C CYS A 414 6.75 -17.38 19.92
N LEU A 415 6.63 -16.45 20.87
CA LEU A 415 5.56 -16.48 21.88
C LEU A 415 4.17 -16.50 21.22
N ILE A 416 3.97 -15.65 20.20
CA ILE A 416 2.70 -15.60 19.46
C ILE A 416 2.33 -16.96 18.85
N ARG A 417 3.32 -17.72 18.37
CA ARG A 417 3.07 -19.04 17.77
C ARG A 417 2.63 -20.08 18.80
N TYR A 418 3.14 -20.00 20.03
CA TYR A 418 2.84 -20.98 21.09
C TYR A 418 1.57 -20.64 21.86
N PHE A 419 1.30 -19.35 22.09
CA PHE A 419 0.27 -18.90 23.02
C PHE A 419 -0.82 -18.03 22.38
N GLY A 420 -0.78 -17.85 21.05
CA GLY A 420 -1.67 -16.94 20.34
C GLY A 420 -1.21 -15.49 20.40
N ASN A 421 -1.83 -14.63 19.59
CA ASN A 421 -1.51 -13.20 19.56
C ASN A 421 -2.40 -12.39 20.50
N ASP A 422 -1.90 -11.22 20.90
CA ASP A 422 -2.64 -10.20 21.63
C ASP A 422 -3.30 -9.17 20.68
N LEU A 423 -3.41 -9.47 19.38
CA LEU A 423 -3.85 -8.50 18.36
C LEU A 423 -5.23 -7.91 18.68
N TYR A 424 -6.11 -8.72 19.27
CA TYR A 424 -7.50 -8.37 19.57
C TYR A 424 -7.71 -7.73 20.94
N ASP A 425 -6.66 -7.63 21.77
CA ASP A 425 -6.73 -7.01 23.08
C ASP A 425 -6.76 -5.47 23.02
N GLY A 426 -6.49 -4.88 21.85
CA GLY A 426 -6.44 -3.43 21.65
C GLY A 426 -5.23 -2.77 22.31
N PHE A 427 -5.18 -1.44 22.23
CA PHE A 427 -4.08 -0.62 22.76
C PHE A 427 -4.38 -0.07 24.17
N TYR A 428 -5.66 0.19 24.48
CA TYR A 428 -6.10 0.83 25.73
C TYR A 428 -6.59 -0.18 26.77
N TRP A 429 -5.65 -0.89 27.42
CA TRP A 429 -5.95 -1.98 28.34
C TRP A 429 -6.70 -1.56 29.62
N ARG A 430 -6.60 -0.30 30.01
CA ARG A 430 -7.37 0.27 31.14
C ARG A 430 -8.88 0.23 30.87
N ILE A 431 -9.28 0.54 29.63
CA ILE A 431 -10.69 0.57 29.22
C ILE A 431 -11.17 -0.83 28.86
N LYS A 432 -10.33 -1.57 28.13
CA LYS A 432 -10.63 -2.94 27.69
C LYS A 432 -9.49 -3.87 28.11
N PRO A 433 -9.60 -4.52 29.28
CA PRO A 433 -8.60 -5.46 29.76
C PRO A 433 -8.24 -6.53 28.71
N PRO A 434 -6.95 -6.85 28.57
CA PRO A 434 -6.51 -7.88 27.64
C PRO A 434 -7.02 -9.24 28.06
N ARG A 435 -7.26 -10.11 27.07
CA ARG A 435 -7.75 -11.47 27.26
C ARG A 435 -6.76 -12.52 26.80
N SER A 436 -5.79 -12.17 25.95
CA SER A 436 -4.74 -13.10 25.56
C SER A 436 -3.77 -13.33 26.71
N ALA A 437 -3.15 -14.51 26.75
CA ALA A 437 -2.15 -14.85 27.76
C ALA A 437 -0.96 -13.86 27.77
N ILE A 438 -0.52 -13.41 26.59
CA ILE A 438 0.56 -12.43 26.44
C ILE A 438 0.14 -11.05 26.96
N GLY A 439 -1.03 -10.56 26.55
CA GLY A 439 -1.54 -9.25 26.96
C GLY A 439 -1.79 -9.19 28.47
N ILE A 440 -2.28 -10.28 29.08
CA ILE A 440 -2.50 -10.39 30.53
C ILE A 440 -1.18 -10.21 31.31
N ILE A 441 -0.07 -10.75 30.83
CA ILE A 441 1.24 -10.59 31.49
C ILE A 441 1.72 -9.16 31.37
N ARG A 442 1.69 -8.59 30.16
CA ARG A 442 2.13 -7.21 29.91
C ARG A 442 1.35 -6.21 30.76
N ALA A 443 0.06 -6.44 30.95
CA ALA A 443 -0.79 -5.61 31.78
C ALA A 443 -0.49 -5.71 33.29
N ARG A 444 0.40 -6.61 33.73
CA ARG A 444 0.81 -6.77 35.14
C ARG A 444 2.24 -6.29 35.42
N GLY A 445 2.92 -5.73 34.42
CA GLY A 445 4.27 -5.18 34.53
C GLY A 445 5.32 -6.09 33.93
#